data_AF-A0A6L5GV06-F1
#
_entry.id   AF-A0A6L5GV06-F1
#
_cell.length_a   1.000
_cell.length_b   1.000
_cell.length_c   1.000
_cell.angle_alpha   90.00
_cell.angle_beta   90.00
_cell.angle_gamma   90.00
#
_symmetry.space_group_name_H-M   'P 1'
#
loop_
_entity.id
_entity.type
_entity.pdbx_description
1 polymer ?
#
loop_
_entity_poly.entity_id
_entity_poly.type
_entity_poly.pdbx_seq_one_letter_code
_entity_poly.pdbx_strand_id
1 'polypeptide(L)'
;RFDFDKLKQGASLTDTYFTETLSQRSDMDIQKDQLIKAESKAMELDIENRRLQKLVGTLQGIVRSVDRFLQRKLGVGLPDKWLERAGLKEPAKKAPQRPQERSERQRDKLDGPSL
;
A
#
# COMPACT_ATOMS: atom_id res chain seq x y z
N ARG A 1 21.48 -57.00 -20.35
CA ARG A 1 20.73 -57.35 -19.12
C ARG A 1 19.96 -56.11 -18.71
N PHE A 2 18.65 -56.25 -18.49
CA PHE A 2 17.81 -55.19 -17.97
C PHE A 2 18.15 -54.96 -16.50
N ASP A 3 18.36 -53.70 -16.11
CA ASP A 3 18.75 -53.33 -14.74
C ASP A 3 17.50 -52.85 -13.98
N PHE A 4 16.85 -53.81 -13.33
CA PHE A 4 15.58 -53.60 -12.62
C PHE A 4 15.73 -52.60 -11.47
N ASP A 5 16.89 -52.54 -10.82
CA ASP A 5 17.13 -51.64 -9.68
C ASP A 5 17.18 -50.18 -10.12
N LYS A 6 17.76 -49.90 -11.29
CA LYS A 6 17.72 -48.56 -11.90
C LYS A 6 16.31 -48.12 -12.28
N LEU A 7 15.49 -49.03 -12.82
CA LEU A 7 14.09 -48.71 -13.13
C LEU A 7 13.31 -48.37 -11.85
N LYS A 8 13.51 -49.14 -10.78
CA LYS A 8 12.84 -48.92 -9.49
C LYS A 8 13.23 -47.59 -8.86
N GLN A 9 14.50 -47.20 -8.93
CA GLN A 9 14.97 -45.89 -8.48
C GLN A 9 14.37 -44.74 -9.31
N GLY A 10 14.33 -44.89 -10.64
CA GLY A 10 13.73 -43.88 -11.53
C GLY A 10 12.22 -43.69 -11.29
N ALA A 11 11.49 -44.78 -11.07
CA ALA A 11 10.06 -44.73 -10.72
C ALA A 11 9.83 -44.03 -9.38
N SER A 12 10.61 -44.39 -8.34
CA SER A 12 10.51 -43.76 -7.03
C SER A 12 10.81 -42.26 -7.06
N LEU A 13 11.84 -41.84 -7.82
CA LEU A 13 12.17 -40.43 -7.99
C LEU A 13 11.03 -39.68 -8.69
N THR A 14 10.46 -40.27 -9.75
CA THR A 14 9.36 -39.66 -10.51
C THR A 14 8.12 -39.46 -9.63
N ASP A 15 7.77 -40.45 -8.80
CA ASP A 15 6.65 -40.33 -7.85
C ASP A 15 6.90 -39.22 -6.82
N THR A 16 8.13 -39.14 -6.27
CA THR A 16 8.46 -38.06 -5.33
C THR A 16 8.35 -36.69 -5.97
N TYR A 17 8.91 -36.48 -7.16
CA TYR A 17 8.79 -35.21 -7.88
C TYR A 17 7.34 -34.86 -8.21
N PHE A 18 6.54 -35.86 -8.59
CA PHE A 18 5.13 -35.65 -8.89
C PHE A 18 4.35 -35.20 -7.65
N THR A 19 4.52 -35.89 -6.52
CA THR A 19 3.86 -35.53 -5.25
C THR A 19 4.30 -34.16 -4.74
N GLU A 20 5.59 -33.84 -4.83
CA GLU A 20 6.13 -32.53 -4.47
C GLU A 20 5.54 -31.43 -5.35
N THR A 21 5.46 -31.64 -6.66
CA THR A 21 4.87 -30.68 -7.60
C THR A 21 3.39 -30.43 -7.30
N LEU A 22 2.62 -31.46 -6.94
CA LEU A 22 1.22 -31.31 -6.54
C LEU A 22 1.09 -30.53 -5.22
N SER A 23 1.94 -30.82 -4.23
CA SER A 23 1.96 -30.09 -2.97
C SER A 23 2.28 -28.61 -3.19
N GLN A 24 3.31 -28.30 -3.97
CA GLN A 24 3.71 -26.93 -4.28
C GLN A 24 2.60 -26.15 -4.99
N ARG A 25 1.86 -26.78 -5.91
CA ARG A 25 0.70 -26.15 -6.57
C ARG A 25 -0.41 -25.86 -5.57
N SER A 26 -0.73 -26.81 -4.70
CA SER A 26 -1.73 -26.62 -3.64
C SER A 26 -1.35 -25.47 -2.71
N ASP A 27 -0.09 -25.41 -2.28
CA ASP A 27 0.41 -24.33 -1.41
C ASP A 27 0.35 -22.98 -2.12
N MET A 28 0.69 -22.94 -3.42
CA MET A 28 0.61 -21.74 -4.23
C MET A 28 -0.84 -21.23 -4.37
N ASP A 29 -1.81 -22.13 -4.58
CA ASP A 29 -3.22 -21.76 -4.66
C ASP A 29 -3.72 -21.19 -3.33
N ILE A 30 -3.33 -21.79 -2.20
CA ILE A 30 -3.66 -21.28 -0.85
C ILE A 30 -3.06 -19.89 -0.65
N GLN A 31 -1.79 -19.68 -1.01
CA GLN A 31 -1.13 -18.38 -0.88
C GLN A 31 -1.80 -17.32 -1.76
N LYS A 32 -2.18 -17.67 -2.98
CA LYS A 32 -2.89 -16.79 -3.89
C LYS A 32 -4.24 -16.36 -3.32
N ASP A 33 -5.00 -17.29 -2.75
CA ASP A 33 -6.28 -16.98 -2.11
C ASP A 33 -6.10 -16.07 -0.88
N GLN A 34 -5.07 -16.31 -0.08
CA GLN A 34 -4.74 -15.45 1.07
C GLN A 34 -4.36 -14.04 0.62
N LEU A 35 -3.58 -13.92 -0.46
CA LEU A 35 -3.20 -12.64 -1.04
C LEU A 35 -4.43 -11.85 -1.52
N ILE A 36 -5.31 -12.49 -2.28
CA ILE A 36 -6.55 -11.86 -2.78
C ILE A 36 -7.41 -11.35 -1.62
N LYS A 37 -7.55 -12.14 -0.54
CA LYS A 37 -8.30 -11.73 0.66
C LYS A 37 -7.64 -10.55 1.37
N ALA A 38 -6.32 -10.57 1.49
CA ALA A 38 -5.56 -9.49 2.12
C ALA A 38 -5.65 -8.19 1.31
N GLU A 39 -5.53 -8.25 -0.01
CA GLU A 39 -5.66 -7.11 -0.92
C GLU A 39 -7.07 -6.51 -0.86
N SER A 40 -8.10 -7.37 -0.86
CA SER A 40 -9.50 -6.94 -0.75
C SER A 40 -9.75 -6.22 0.58
N LYS A 41 -9.26 -6.77 1.70
CA LYS A 41 -9.34 -6.13 3.01
C LYS A 41 -8.57 -4.82 3.07
N ALA A 42 -7.40 -4.75 2.43
CA ALA A 42 -6.62 -3.51 2.35
C ALA A 42 -7.38 -2.42 1.57
N MET A 43 -8.06 -2.79 0.50
CA MET A 43 -8.90 -1.87 -0.29
C MET A 43 -10.09 -1.34 0.53
N GLU A 44 -10.79 -2.21 1.26
CA GLU A 44 -11.89 -1.80 2.15
C GLU A 44 -11.41 -0.82 3.23
N LEU A 45 -10.27 -1.11 3.85
CA LEU A 45 -9.66 -0.23 4.85
C LEU A 45 -9.23 1.12 4.26
N ASP A 46 -8.72 1.15 3.03
CA ASP A 46 -8.38 2.41 2.35
C ASP A 46 -9.63 3.26 2.08
N ILE A 47 -10.73 2.65 1.64
CA ILE A 47 -12.00 3.35 1.43
C ILE A 47 -12.51 3.95 2.73
N GLU A 48 -12.51 3.18 3.82
CA GLU A 48 -12.99 3.65 5.12
C GLU A 48 -12.08 4.76 5.69
N ASN A 49 -10.76 4.63 5.53
CA ASN A 49 -9.82 5.66 5.94
C ASN A 49 -10.07 6.98 5.18
N ARG A 50 -10.33 6.93 3.86
CA ARG A 50 -10.71 8.12 3.08
C ARG A 50 -12.00 8.76 3.57
N ARG A 51 -12.99 7.97 4.00
CA ARG A 51 -14.24 8.47 4.58
C ARG A 51 -14.00 9.17 5.91
N LEU A 52 -13.23 8.54 6.80
CA LEU A 52 -12.84 9.11 8.10
C LEU A 52 -12.06 10.42 7.92
N GLN A 53 -11.13 10.48 6.97
CA GLN A 53 -10.40 11.71 6.67
C GLN A 53 -11.32 12.87 6.24
N LYS A 54 -12.32 12.59 5.41
CA LYS A 54 -13.34 13.60 5.04
C LYS A 54 -14.13 14.07 6.26
N LEU A 55 -14.55 13.15 7.12
CA LEU A 55 -15.27 13.47 8.35
C LEU A 55 -14.45 14.36 9.29
N VAL A 56 -13.17 13.99 9.52
CA VAL A 56 -12.23 14.79 10.32
C VAL A 56 -12.09 16.20 9.74
N GLY A 57 -11.96 16.34 8.42
CA GLY A 57 -11.91 17.65 7.75
C GLY A 57 -13.15 18.50 7.99
N THR A 58 -14.34 17.90 7.90
CA THR A 58 -15.61 18.59 8.21
C THR A 58 -15.66 19.05 9.66
N LEU A 59 -15.28 18.19 10.62
CA LEU A 59 -15.26 18.53 12.04
C LEU A 59 -14.27 19.67 12.34
N GLN A 60 -13.08 19.65 11.74
CA GLN A 60 -12.11 20.75 11.85
C GLN A 60 -12.69 22.07 11.31
N GLY A 61 -13.42 22.03 10.20
CA GLY A 61 -14.11 23.20 9.63
C GLY A 61 -15.17 23.79 10.57
N ILE A 62 -15.94 22.94 11.23
CA ILE A 62 -16.91 23.34 12.26
C ILE A 62 -16.20 24.01 13.43
N VAL A 63 -15.14 23.38 13.96
CA VAL A 63 -14.37 23.90 15.10
C VAL A 63 -13.77 25.28 14.79
N ARG A 64 -13.17 25.46 13.61
CA ARG A 64 -12.68 26.77 13.15
C ARG A 64 -13.78 27.81 13.07
N SER A 65 -15.00 27.40 12.71
CA SER A 65 -16.14 28.32 12.61
C SER A 65 -16.67 28.72 13.99
N VAL A 66 -16.73 27.78 14.93
CA VAL A 66 -17.06 28.03 16.33
C VAL A 66 -16.03 28.95 16.97
N ASP A 67 -14.73 28.70 16.77
CA ASP A 67 -13.66 29.55 17.30
C ASP A 67 -13.79 30.99 16.83
N ARG A 68 -13.95 31.21 15.51
CA ARG A 68 -14.20 32.55 14.95
C ARG A 68 -15.46 33.21 15.50
N PHE A 69 -16.51 32.43 15.73
CA PHE A 69 -17.75 32.94 16.32
C PHE A 69 -17.53 33.41 17.76
N LEU A 70 -16.88 32.60 18.59
CA LEU A 70 -16.55 32.94 19.98
C LEU A 70 -15.65 34.17 20.05
N GLN A 71 -14.63 34.26 19.19
CA GLN A 71 -13.75 35.42 19.14
C GLN A 71 -14.52 36.70 18.80
N ARG A 72 -15.41 36.64 17.80
CA ARG A 72 -16.20 37.82 17.37
C ARG A 72 -17.26 38.25 18.37
N LYS A 73 -17.88 37.31 19.08
CA LYS A 73 -19.03 37.60 19.96
C LYS A 73 -18.64 37.83 21.40
N LEU A 74 -17.61 37.14 21.87
CA LEU A 74 -17.24 37.08 23.28
C LEU A 74 -15.78 37.49 23.53
N GLY A 75 -14.98 37.75 22.48
CA GLY A 75 -13.56 38.09 22.61
C GLY A 75 -12.70 36.93 23.14
N VAL A 76 -13.24 35.71 23.19
CA VAL A 76 -12.55 34.50 23.67
C VAL A 76 -12.36 33.51 22.53
N GLY A 77 -11.23 32.81 22.53
CA GLY A 77 -10.94 31.72 21.58
C GLY A 77 -11.03 30.34 22.23
N LEU A 78 -11.03 29.31 21.40
CA LEU A 78 -10.83 27.94 21.85
C LEU A 78 -9.41 27.78 22.41
N PRO A 79 -9.19 26.90 23.40
CA PRO A 79 -7.87 26.62 23.93
C PRO A 79 -6.88 26.15 22.85
N ASP A 80 -5.62 26.55 22.99
CA ASP A 80 -4.55 25.98 22.19
C ASP A 80 -4.53 24.45 22.28
N LYS A 81 -4.26 23.80 21.16
CA LYS A 81 -4.23 22.32 21.03
C LYS A 81 -5.58 21.62 21.25
N TRP A 82 -6.71 22.33 21.24
CA TRP A 82 -8.04 21.70 21.33
C TRP A 82 -8.23 20.60 20.26
N LEU A 83 -7.82 20.87 19.02
CA LEU A 83 -7.87 19.90 17.93
C LEU A 83 -7.03 18.64 18.21
N GLU A 84 -5.87 18.79 18.87
CA GLU A 84 -5.02 17.67 19.23
C GLU A 84 -5.66 16.81 20.33
N ARG A 85 -6.25 17.45 21.35
CA ARG A 85 -6.99 16.78 22.43
C ARG A 85 -8.23 16.04 21.92
N ALA A 86 -8.90 16.58 20.91
CA ALA A 86 -10.07 15.96 20.30
C ALA A 86 -9.71 14.83 19.31
N GLY A 87 -8.43 14.53 19.09
CA GLY A 87 -8.00 13.55 18.08
C GLY A 87 -8.26 14.02 16.64
N LEU A 88 -8.53 15.30 16.44
CA LEU A 88 -8.84 15.94 15.16
C LEU A 88 -7.64 16.72 14.61
N LYS A 89 -6.42 16.39 15.03
CA LYS A 89 -5.23 17.04 14.46
C LYS A 89 -5.16 16.71 12.97
N GLU A 90 -4.92 17.71 12.13
CA GLU A 90 -4.68 17.45 10.71
C GLU A 90 -3.55 16.44 10.59
N PRO A 91 -3.74 15.32 9.85
CA PRO A 91 -2.60 14.52 9.47
C PRO A 91 -1.66 15.46 8.73
N ALA A 92 -0.43 15.59 9.23
CA ALA A 92 0.58 16.42 8.59
C ALA A 92 0.55 16.07 7.10
N LYS A 93 0.20 17.05 6.25
CA LYS A 93 0.24 16.86 4.80
C LYS A 93 1.61 16.25 4.53
N LYS A 94 1.66 14.95 4.17
CA LYS A 94 2.87 14.37 3.60
C LYS A 94 3.19 15.33 2.47
N ALA A 95 4.33 16.02 2.59
CA ALA A 95 4.74 16.98 1.57
C ALA A 95 4.56 16.27 0.23
N PRO A 96 3.91 16.88 -0.78
CA PRO A 96 3.84 16.27 -2.09
C PRO A 96 5.27 15.89 -2.45
N GLN A 97 5.55 14.59 -2.57
CA GLN A 97 6.78 14.13 -3.16
C GLN A 97 6.78 14.78 -4.53
N ARG A 98 7.59 15.82 -4.71
CA ARG A 98 7.75 16.44 -6.02
C ARG A 98 8.10 15.29 -6.95
N PRO A 99 7.35 15.08 -8.05
CA PRO A 99 7.90 14.33 -9.15
C PRO A 99 9.22 15.02 -9.46
N GLN A 100 10.32 14.30 -9.30
CA GLN A 100 11.63 14.77 -9.68
C GLN A 100 11.52 15.13 -11.17
N GLU A 101 11.37 16.42 -11.45
CA GLU A 101 11.42 16.97 -12.79
C GLU A 101 12.75 16.48 -13.37
N ARG A 102 12.67 15.49 -14.27
CA ARG A 102 13.73 15.24 -15.25
C ARG A 102 13.82 16.54 -16.05
N SER A 103 14.70 17.42 -15.59
CA SER A 103 15.10 18.60 -16.35
C SER A 103 15.72 18.08 -17.64
N GLU A 104 14.96 18.20 -18.73
CA GLU A 104 15.50 18.23 -20.07
C GLU A 104 16.54 19.34 -20.13
N ARG A 105 17.79 18.94 -20.36
CA ARG A 105 18.65 19.39 -21.47
C ARG A 105 20.08 19.00 -21.13
N GLN A 106 20.62 18.01 -21.84
CA GLN A 106 21.77 18.26 -22.70
C GLN A 106 22.09 17.05 -23.60
N ARG A 107 21.77 17.27 -24.87
CA ARG A 107 22.57 16.94 -26.07
C ARG A 107 22.63 15.46 -26.47
N ASP A 108 21.76 15.16 -27.42
CA ASP A 108 22.10 14.49 -28.67
C ASP A 108 23.61 14.55 -29.00
N LYS A 109 24.25 13.40 -28.90
CA LYS A 109 25.34 13.01 -29.80
C LYS A 109 25.06 11.58 -30.21
N LEU A 110 24.44 11.44 -31.40
CA LEU A 110 24.70 10.29 -32.24
C LEU A 110 26.21 10.15 -32.36
N ASP A 111 26.75 9.06 -31.85
CA ASP A 111 28.01 8.52 -32.33
C ASP A 111 27.83 7.02 -32.48
N GLY A 112 27.73 6.59 -33.72
CA GLY A 112 27.93 5.22 -34.13
C GLY A 112 28.50 5.24 -35.53
N PRO A 113 28.95 4.11 -36.07
CA PRO A 113 29.50 2.93 -35.40
C PRO A 113 31.02 2.84 -35.64
N SER A 114 31.73 1.95 -34.95
CA SER A 114 32.99 1.40 -35.48
C SER A 114 33.24 -0.02 -34.97
N LEU A 115 33.43 -0.88 -35.97
CA LEU A 115 33.82 -2.29 -36.10
C LEU A 115 34.40 -3.02 -34.87
#